data_AF-K2RY34-F1
#
_entry.id   AF-K2RY34-F1
#
_cell.length_a   1.000
_cell.length_b   1.000
_cell.length_c   1.000
_cell.angle_alpha   90.00
_cell.angle_beta   90.00
_cell.angle_gamma   90.00
#
_symmetry.space_group_name_H-M   'P 1'
#
loop_
_entity.id
_entity.type
_entity.pdbx_description
1 polymer ?
#
loop_
_entity_poly.entity_id
_entity_poly.type
_entity_poly.pdbx_seq_one_letter_code
_entity_poly.pdbx_strand_id
1 'polypeptide(L)' 'MDALLDQHFLRVEAALNTLIDSIASYNPSQQAVADLVAADDELSRGLEQ' A
#
# COMPACT_ATOMS: atom_id res chain seq x y z
N MET A 1 16.87 8.21 7.95
CA MET A 1 15.56 8.20 7.28
C MET A 1 14.52 8.25 8.38
N ASP A 2 13.44 9.00 8.21
CA ASP A 2 12.39 9.09 9.21
C ASP A 2 11.70 7.72 9.35
N ALA A 3 11.70 7.15 10.56
CA ALA A 3 11.17 5.81 10.81
C ALA A 3 9.67 5.71 10.48
N LEU A 4 8.95 6.83 10.57
CA LEU A 4 7.53 6.90 10.20
C LEU A 4 7.38 6.82 8.68
N LEU A 5 8.21 7.55 7.94
CA LEU A 5 8.18 7.53 6.48
C LEU A 5 8.57 6.15 5.92
N ASP A 6 9.58 5.51 6.51
CA ASP A 6 9.95 4.12 6.17
C ASP A 6 8.77 3.15 6.40
N GLN A 7 8.00 3.34 7.48
CA GLN A 7 6.81 2.53 7.75
C GLN A 7 5.73 2.72 6.68
N HIS A 8 5.51 3.95 6.21
CA HIS A 8 4.55 4.22 5.14
C HIS A 8 4.95 3.55 3.82
N PHE A 9 6.24 3.59 3.46
CA PHE A 9 6.74 2.87 2.29
C PHE A 9 6.54 1.35 2.39
N LEU A 10 6.87 0.75 3.52
CA LEU A 10 6.65 -0.68 3.76
C LEU A 10 5.16 -1.07 3.65
N ARG A 11 4.27 -0.19 4.11
CA ARG A 11 2.83 -0.42 4.02
C ARG A 11 2.33 -0.42 2.58
N VAL A 12 2.81 0.52 1.75
CA VAL A 12 2.49 0.56 0.32
C VAL A 12 3.00 -0.70 -0.40
N GLU A 13 4.24 -1.11 -0.12
CA GLU A 13 4.82 -2.34 -0.68
C GLU A 13 3.98 -3.58 -0.33
N ALA A 14 3.59 -3.73 0.93
CA ALA A 14 2.77 -4.86 1.37
C ALA A 14 1.37 -4.87 0.71
N ALA A 15 0.73 -3.71 0.59
CA ALA A 15 -0.57 -3.60 -0.07
C ALA A 15 -0.48 -3.92 -1.56
N LEU A 16 0.59 -3.46 -2.23
CA LEU A 16 0.83 -3.74 -3.65
C LEU A 16 1.06 -5.24 -3.88
N ASN A 17 1.89 -5.89 -3.06
CA ASN A 17 2.11 -7.33 -3.14
C ASN A 17 0.79 -8.11 -2.95
N THR A 18 -0.05 -7.70 -2.00
CA THR A 18 -1.36 -8.32 -1.77
C THR A 18 -2.28 -8.19 -2.99
N LEU A 19 -2.29 -7.01 -3.64
CA LEU A 19 -3.07 -6.80 -4.86
C LEU A 19 -2.55 -7.69 -6.00
N ILE A 20 -1.23 -7.73 -6.21
CA ILE A 20 -0.59 -8.57 -7.22
C ILE A 20 -0.93 -10.04 -6.99
N ASP A 21 -0.82 -10.54 -5.77
CA ASP A 21 -1.16 -11.93 -5.43
C ASP A 21 -2.64 -12.24 -5.70
N SER A 22 -3.55 -11.31 -5.41
CA SER A 22 -4.97 -11.48 -5.71
C SER A 22 -5.25 -11.60 -7.21
N ILE A 23 -4.53 -10.84 -8.04
CA ILE A 23 -4.65 -10.87 -9.50
C ILE A 23 -4.00 -12.14 -10.05
N ALA A 24 -2.80 -12.48 -9.57
CA ALA A 24 -2.05 -13.66 -9.99
C ALA A 24 -2.77 -14.98 -9.63
N SER A 25 -3.54 -14.98 -8.55
CA SER A 25 -4.43 -16.09 -8.16
C SER A 25 -5.77 -16.10 -8.89
N TYR A 26 -5.98 -15.22 -9.87
CA TYR A 26 -7.24 -15.07 -10.64
C TYR A 26 -8.47 -14.78 -9.75
N ASN A 27 -8.25 -14.18 -8.57
CA ASN A 27 -9.29 -13.79 -7.63
C ASN A 27 -9.14 -12.31 -7.25
N PRO A 28 -9.44 -11.38 -8.18
CA PRO A 28 -9.19 -9.96 -7.98
C PRO A 28 -9.96 -9.44 -6.75
N SER A 29 -9.21 -8.86 -5.80
CA SER A 29 -9.78 -8.35 -4.55
C SER A 29 -10.01 -6.85 -4.62
N GLN A 30 -11.27 -6.42 -4.54
CA GLN A 30 -11.61 -4.99 -4.40
C GLN A 30 -11.06 -4.39 -3.11
N GLN A 31 -10.96 -5.21 -2.04
CA GLN A 31 -10.39 -4.78 -0.77
C GLN A 31 -8.89 -4.47 -0.92
N ALA A 32 -8.14 -5.30 -1.63
CA ALA A 32 -6.71 -5.07 -1.86
C ALA A 32 -6.44 -3.76 -2.62
N VAL A 33 -7.35 -3.38 -3.54
CA VAL A 33 -7.29 -2.07 -4.22
C VAL A 33 -7.54 -0.93 -3.23
N ALA A 34 -8.58 -1.03 -2.39
CA ALA A 34 -8.88 -0.01 -1.39
C ALA A 34 -7.74 0.16 -0.37
N ASP A 35 -7.12 -0.95 0.05
CA ASP A 35 -6.00 -0.96 0.98
C ASP A 35 -4.75 -0.28 0.39
N LEU A 36 -4.49 -0.49 -0.90
CA LEU A 36 -3.40 0.18 -1.61
C LEU A 36 -3.63 1.70 -1.71
N VAL A 37 -4.85 2.13 -2.05
CA VAL A 37 -5.18 3.57 -2.10
C VAL A 37 -5.03 4.22 -0.72
N ALA A 38 -5.47 3.56 0.34
CA ALA A 38 -5.30 4.07 1.70
C ALA A 38 -3.82 4.18 2.10
N ALA A 39 -2.99 3.19 1.73
CA ALA A 39 -1.55 3.23 2.00
C ALA A 39 -0.84 4.35 1.23
N ASP A 40 -1.23 4.59 -0.03
CA ASP A 40 -0.68 5.66 -0.88
C ASP A 40 -1.03 7.06 -0.37
N ASP A 41 -2.27 7.26 0.11
CA ASP A 41 -2.72 8.51 0.73
C ASP A 41 -1.92 8.80 2.02
N GLU A 42 -1.73 7.81 2.88
CA GLU A 42 -0.91 7.96 4.08
C GLU A 42 0.55 8.30 3.77
N LEU A 43 1.15 7.65 2.77
CA LEU A 43 2.51 7.98 2.33
C LEU A 43 2.59 9.41 1.79
N SER A 44 1.62 9.82 0.97
CA SER A 44 1.56 11.18 0.41
C SER A 44 1.48 12.23 1.52
N ARG A 45 0.64 12.01 2.54
CA ARG A 45 0.58 12.90 3.72
C ARG A 45 1.88 12.92 4.50
N GLY A 46 2.55 11.77 4.65
CA GLY A 46 3.84 11.67 5.35
C GLY A 46 4.97 12.40 4.63
N LEU A 47 4.88 12.57 3.30
CA LEU A 47 5.85 13.33 2.50
C LEU A 47 5.63 14.84 2.52
N GLU A 48 4.41 15.29 2.85
CA GLU A 48 4.05 16.72 2.94
C GLU A 48 4.42 17.36 4.30
N GLN A 49 4.79 16.55 5.30
CA GLN A 49 5.20 16.97 6.65
C GLN A 49 6.70 17.27 6.73
#